data_AF-A0A946CCG8-F1
#
_entry.id   AF-A0A946CCG8-F1
#
_cell.length_a   1.000
_cell.length_b   1.000
_cell.length_c   1.000
_cell.angle_alpha   90.00
_cell.angle_beta   90.00
_cell.angle_gamma   90.00
#
_symmetry.space_group_name_H-M   'P 1'
#
loop_
_entity.id
_entity.type
_entity.pdbx_description
1 polymer ?
#
loop_
_entity_poly.entity_id
_entity_poly.type
_entity_poly.pdbx_seq_one_letter_code
_entity_poly.pdbx_strand_id
1 'polypeptide(L)'
;PRTQKLKRPFEFIVSALRGVRARVSSEIDVVDYLIRMGHAPFQYPTPDGYPDVASPWTGTLLWRWHFAIALARNEVSENIKVEEKILIEKAGGVDGLAASLLGRNPSVEEQAAIERSGEPLALLMASPGFQWR
;
A
#
# COMPACT_ATOMS: atom_id res chain seq x y z
N PRO A 1 -1.05 -25.13 3.22
CA PRO A 1 -0.68 -24.01 2.32
C PRO A 1 -1.69 -22.86 2.45
N ARG A 2 -1.29 -21.70 2.97
CA ARG A 2 -2.14 -20.50 2.91
C ARG A 2 -2.24 -20.05 1.45
N THR A 3 -3.44 -20.07 0.87
CA THR A 3 -3.68 -19.50 -0.46
C THR A 3 -3.47 -17.99 -0.38
N GLN A 4 -2.48 -17.47 -1.11
CA GLN A 4 -2.24 -16.03 -1.16
C GLN A 4 -3.41 -15.32 -1.86
N LYS A 5 -3.89 -14.24 -1.27
CA LYS A 5 -4.92 -13.36 -1.85
C LYS A 5 -4.32 -12.00 -2.17
N LEU A 6 -4.63 -11.48 -3.36
CA LEU A 6 -4.34 -10.09 -3.68
C LEU A 6 -5.26 -9.18 -2.86
N LYS A 7 -4.70 -8.24 -2.09
CA LYS A 7 -5.48 -7.26 -1.32
C LYS A 7 -6.41 -6.50 -2.26
N ARG A 8 -7.69 -6.35 -1.91
CA ARG A 8 -8.62 -5.46 -2.63
C ARG A 8 -8.14 -4.00 -2.54
N PRO A 9 -8.53 -3.09 -3.45
CA PRO A 9 -8.06 -1.71 -3.42
C PRO A 9 -8.25 -1.01 -2.07
N PHE A 10 -9.39 -1.23 -1.40
CA PHE A 10 -9.62 -0.73 -0.05
C PHE A 10 -8.65 -1.31 0.98
N GLU A 11 -8.43 -2.62 0.96
CA GLU A 11 -7.49 -3.29 1.87
C GLU A 11 -6.06 -2.82 1.64
N PHE A 12 -5.67 -2.59 0.38
CA PHE A 12 -4.36 -2.05 0.01
C PHE A 12 -4.16 -0.63 0.56
N ILE A 13 -5.09 0.29 0.31
CA ILE A 13 -5.00 1.68 0.80
C ILE A 13 -4.93 1.71 2.32
N VAL A 14 -5.84 1.01 3.01
CA VAL A 14 -5.87 0.99 4.48
C VAL A 14 -4.59 0.34 5.04
N SER A 15 -4.12 -0.74 4.44
CA SER A 15 -2.87 -1.39 4.85
C SER A 15 -1.67 -0.45 4.67
N ALA A 16 -1.62 0.29 3.56
CA ALA A 16 -0.56 1.26 3.29
C ALA A 16 -0.57 2.39 4.33
N LEU A 17 -1.71 3.08 4.50
CA LEU A 17 -1.85 4.16 5.48
C LEU A 17 -1.48 3.71 6.89
N ARG A 18 -1.94 2.52 7.32
CA ARG A 18 -1.61 1.97 8.63
C ARG A 18 -0.15 1.55 8.74
N GLY A 19 0.39 0.88 7.73
CA GLY A 19 1.76 0.38 7.71
C GLY A 19 2.77 1.51 7.83
N VAL A 20 2.50 2.64 7.18
CA VAL A 20 3.36 3.84 7.21
C VAL A 20 3.02 4.81 8.35
N ARG A 21 2.05 4.46 9.20
CA ARG A 21 1.53 5.31 10.28
C ARG A 21 1.17 6.72 9.80
N ALA A 22 0.51 6.81 8.65
CA ALA A 22 0.09 8.08 8.08
C ALA A 22 -0.85 8.82 9.04
N ARG A 23 -0.62 10.12 9.25
CA ARG A 23 -1.58 11.03 9.86
C ARG A 23 -2.64 11.36 8.82
N VAL A 24 -3.87 10.91 9.06
CA VAL A 24 -5.02 11.17 8.17
C VAL A 24 -5.97 12.09 8.90
N SER A 25 -6.24 13.26 8.32
CA SER A 25 -7.22 14.24 8.83
C SER A 25 -8.47 14.36 7.97
N SER A 26 -8.46 13.76 6.78
CA SER A 26 -9.63 13.58 5.93
C SER A 26 -9.49 12.31 5.10
N GLU A 27 -10.51 11.46 5.12
CA GLU A 27 -10.53 10.20 4.38
C GLU A 27 -11.07 10.38 2.95
N ILE A 28 -11.71 11.50 2.64
CA ILE A 28 -12.28 11.74 1.31
C ILE A 28 -11.19 11.76 0.22
N ASP A 29 -9.98 12.15 0.60
CA ASP A 29 -8.83 12.29 -0.29
C ASP A 29 -8.33 10.95 -0.86
N VAL A 30 -8.66 9.82 -0.22
CA VAL A 30 -8.32 8.49 -0.75
C VAL A 30 -9.46 7.84 -1.56
N VAL A 31 -10.65 8.45 -1.57
CA VAL A 31 -11.81 7.90 -2.31
C VAL A 31 -11.60 7.96 -3.82
N ASP A 32 -10.92 9.00 -4.34
CA ASP A 32 -10.59 9.08 -5.78
C ASP A 32 -9.72 7.89 -6.23
N TYR A 33 -8.75 7.48 -5.41
CA TYR A 33 -7.96 6.28 -5.69
C TYR A 33 -8.80 5.00 -5.69
N LEU A 34 -9.80 4.89 -4.81
CA LEU A 34 -10.75 3.76 -4.82
C LEU A 34 -11.59 3.73 -6.09
N ILE A 35 -12.08 4.89 -6.54
CA ILE A 35 -12.86 5.03 -7.77
C ILE A 35 -12.01 4.59 -8.97
N ARG A 36 -10.78 5.09 -9.08
CA ARG A 36 -9.85 4.76 -10.17
C ARG A 36 -9.44 3.28 -10.20
N MET A 37 -9.48 2.61 -9.05
CA MET A 37 -9.25 1.16 -8.93
C MET A 37 -10.55 0.33 -9.03
N GLY A 38 -11.69 0.94 -9.34
CA GLY A 38 -12.96 0.25 -9.54
C GLY A 38 -13.62 -0.29 -8.25
N HIS A 39 -13.24 0.24 -7.08
CA HIS A 39 -13.71 -0.22 -5.76
C HIS A 39 -14.32 0.93 -4.95
N ALA A 40 -15.13 1.75 -5.62
CA ALA A 40 -15.83 2.88 -5.01
C ALA A 40 -16.79 2.41 -3.90
N PRO A 41 -16.78 3.05 -2.71
CA PRO A 41 -17.68 2.68 -1.63
C PRO A 41 -19.16 2.71 -2.05
N PHE A 42 -19.92 1.66 -1.72
CA PHE A 42 -21.36 1.56 -1.98
C PHE A 42 -21.76 1.64 -3.47
N GLN A 43 -20.88 1.28 -4.40
CA GLN A 43 -21.16 1.31 -5.85
C GLN A 43 -21.24 -0.08 -6.49
N TYR A 44 -21.14 -1.16 -5.72
CA TYR A 44 -21.29 -2.50 -6.27
C TYR A 44 -22.77 -2.85 -6.48
N PRO A 45 -23.18 -3.31 -7.68
CA PRO A 45 -24.60 -3.42 -8.04
C PRO A 45 -25.32 -4.62 -7.41
N THR A 46 -24.59 -5.69 -7.07
CA THR A 46 -25.18 -6.92 -6.56
C THR A 46 -25.02 -7.04 -5.03
N PRO A 47 -25.95 -7.72 -4.34
CA PRO A 47 -26.00 -7.73 -2.87
C PRO A 47 -24.85 -8.50 -2.20
N ASP A 48 -24.12 -9.31 -2.95
CA ASP A 48 -22.94 -10.07 -2.50
C ASP A 48 -21.68 -9.21 -2.36
N GLY A 49 -21.69 -7.98 -2.88
CA GLY A 49 -20.59 -7.03 -2.73
C GLY A 49 -19.33 -7.38 -3.53
N TYR A 50 -18.29 -6.56 -3.36
CA TYR A 50 -17.08 -6.69 -4.16
C TYR A 50 -16.36 -8.04 -3.98
N PRO A 51 -15.92 -8.69 -5.07
CA PRO A 51 -15.36 -10.04 -5.04
C PRO A 51 -14.04 -10.12 -4.25
N ASP A 52 -13.90 -11.14 -3.41
CA ASP A 52 -12.66 -11.46 -2.66
C ASP A 52 -11.79 -12.51 -3.39
N VAL A 53 -11.69 -12.37 -4.72
CA VAL A 53 -10.78 -13.15 -5.60
C VAL A 53 -9.84 -12.20 -6.34
N ALA A 54 -8.67 -12.68 -6.79
CA ALA A 54 -7.64 -11.80 -7.35
C ALA A 54 -7.98 -11.25 -8.75
N SER A 55 -8.66 -12.02 -9.60
CA SER A 55 -8.83 -11.72 -11.03
C SER A 55 -9.38 -10.31 -11.34
N PRO A 56 -10.38 -9.78 -10.62
CA PRO A 56 -10.88 -8.41 -10.85
C PRO A 56 -9.88 -7.31 -10.49
N TRP A 57 -8.90 -7.61 -9.64
CA TRP A 57 -7.99 -6.60 -9.05
C TRP A 57 -6.63 -6.55 -9.72
N THR A 58 -6.26 -7.52 -10.56
CA THR A 58 -4.95 -7.54 -11.24
C THR A 58 -4.77 -6.35 -12.20
N GLY A 59 -5.85 -5.84 -12.79
CA GLY A 59 -5.84 -4.64 -13.65
C GLY A 59 -5.58 -3.32 -12.91
N THR A 60 -5.53 -3.32 -11.57
CA THR A 60 -5.42 -2.09 -10.76
C THR A 60 -3.99 -1.68 -10.43
N LEU A 61 -2.97 -2.45 -10.87
CA LEU A 61 -1.57 -2.26 -10.48
C LEU A 61 -1.04 -0.84 -10.72
N LEU A 62 -1.37 -0.22 -11.85
CA LEU A 62 -0.92 1.13 -12.17
C LEU A 62 -1.34 2.15 -11.10
N TRP A 63 -2.63 2.14 -10.72
CA TRP A 63 -3.16 3.06 -9.71
C TRP A 63 -2.65 2.74 -8.30
N ARG A 64 -2.32 1.48 -8.01
CA ARG A 64 -1.66 1.10 -6.75
C ARG A 64 -0.26 1.67 -6.65
N TRP A 65 0.51 1.60 -7.73
CA TRP A 65 1.85 2.18 -7.78
C TRP A 65 1.80 3.71 -7.69
N HIS A 66 0.86 4.35 -8.41
CA HIS A 66 0.63 5.79 -8.29
C HIS A 66 0.29 6.18 -6.85
N PHE A 67 -0.61 5.44 -6.18
CA PHE A 67 -0.93 5.71 -4.78
C PHE A 67 0.28 5.51 -3.85
N ALA A 68 1.05 4.43 -4.04
CA ALA A 68 2.23 4.15 -3.23
C ALA A 68 3.29 5.26 -3.34
N ILE A 69 3.58 5.71 -4.55
CA ILE A 69 4.53 6.82 -4.81
C ILE A 69 3.99 8.11 -4.20
N ALA A 70 2.74 8.45 -4.48
CA ALA A 70 2.13 9.68 -3.96
C ALA A 70 2.11 9.68 -2.42
N LEU A 71 1.82 8.55 -1.78
CA LEU A 71 1.79 8.45 -0.32
C LEU A 71 3.19 8.60 0.27
N ALA A 72 4.20 7.95 -0.32
CA ALA A 72 5.58 8.07 0.14
C ALA A 72 6.11 9.51 0.00
N ARG A 73 5.72 10.21 -1.07
CA ARG A 73 6.12 11.59 -1.34
C ARG A 73 5.26 12.66 -0.68
N ASN A 74 4.23 12.28 0.10
CA ASN A 74 3.26 13.20 0.69
C ASN A 74 2.47 14.03 -0.36
N GLU A 75 2.19 13.44 -1.53
CA GLU A 75 1.50 14.04 -2.68
C GLU A 75 0.04 13.59 -2.80
N VAL A 76 -0.46 12.70 -1.93
CA VAL A 76 -1.88 12.28 -1.93
C VAL A 76 -2.80 13.45 -1.64
N SER A 77 -2.51 14.21 -0.58
CA SER A 77 -3.26 15.38 -0.13
C SER A 77 -2.51 16.08 1.01
N GLU A 78 -2.86 17.34 1.31
CA GLU A 78 -2.39 18.05 2.51
C GLU A 78 -2.89 17.40 3.82
N ASN A 79 -4.03 16.70 3.78
CA ASN A 79 -4.62 16.07 4.96
C ASN A 79 -4.00 14.73 5.33
N ILE A 80 -3.13 14.18 4.48
CA ILE A 80 -2.48 12.88 4.65
C ILE A 80 -0.97 13.10 4.69
N LYS A 81 -0.36 12.82 5.84
CA LYS A 81 1.08 13.04 6.05
C LYS A 81 1.78 11.79 6.59
N VAL A 82 2.97 11.55 6.07
CA VAL A 82 3.88 10.45 6.42
C VAL A 82 5.24 11.03 6.80
N GLU A 83 5.71 10.67 7.99
CA GLU A 83 7.02 11.07 8.51
C GLU A 83 8.03 9.94 8.29
N GLU A 84 8.41 9.72 7.02
CA GLU A 84 9.22 8.55 6.60
C GLU A 84 10.52 8.41 7.39
N LYS A 85 11.26 9.50 7.60
CA LYS A 85 12.53 9.47 8.36
C LYS A 85 12.35 8.94 9.78
N ILE A 86 11.32 9.43 10.48
CA ILE A 86 10.99 8.99 11.84
C ILE A 86 10.54 7.54 11.84
N LEU A 87 9.77 7.14 10.81
CA LEU A 87 9.30 5.77 10.67
C LEU A 87 10.48 4.79 10.49
N ILE A 88 11.43 5.11 9.61
CA ILE A 88 12.64 4.32 9.39
C ILE A 88 13.46 4.20 10.68
N GLU A 89 13.69 5.33 11.37
CA GLU A 89 14.41 5.34 12.64
C GLU A 89 13.76 4.44 13.68
N LYS A 90 12.45 4.60 13.92
CA LYS A 90 11.70 3.81 14.90
C LYS A 90 11.58 2.34 14.54
N ALA A 91 11.66 2.01 13.25
CA ALA A 91 11.65 0.63 12.80
C ALA A 91 13.02 -0.05 12.95
N GLY A 92 14.09 0.68 13.30
CA GLY A 92 15.45 0.13 13.38
C GLY A 92 16.17 0.12 12.03
N GLY A 93 15.83 1.05 11.14
CA GLY A 93 16.37 1.16 9.78
C GLY A 93 15.42 0.65 8.70
N VAL A 94 15.91 0.66 7.47
CA VAL A 94 15.12 0.30 6.28
C VAL A 94 14.66 -1.15 6.31
N ASP A 95 15.51 -2.07 6.79
CA ASP A 95 15.16 -3.49 6.90
C ASP A 95 14.07 -3.74 7.95
N GLY A 96 14.10 -3.01 9.07
CA GLY A 96 13.06 -3.08 10.07
C GLY A 96 11.74 -2.50 9.59
N LEU A 97 11.78 -1.42 8.79
CA LEU A 97 10.61 -0.89 8.10
C LEU A 97 10.04 -1.92 7.11
N ALA A 98 10.89 -2.51 6.28
CA ALA A 98 10.51 -3.58 5.35
C ALA A 98 9.89 -4.76 6.10
N ALA A 99 10.49 -5.18 7.22
CA ALA A 99 9.97 -6.26 8.04
C ALA A 99 8.58 -5.95 8.62
N SER A 100 8.36 -4.70 9.06
CA SER A 100 7.07 -4.25 9.55
C SER A 100 5.99 -4.23 8.46
N LEU A 101 6.33 -3.88 7.22
CA LEU A 101 5.38 -3.80 6.11
C LEU A 101 5.10 -5.18 5.48
N LEU A 102 6.12 -6.02 5.35
CA LEU A 102 6.03 -7.35 4.73
C LEU A 102 5.57 -8.43 5.73
N GLY A 103 5.63 -8.16 7.04
CA GLY A 103 5.33 -9.14 8.09
C GLY A 103 6.38 -10.25 8.22
N ARG A 104 7.54 -10.06 7.60
CA ARG A 104 8.70 -10.97 7.60
C ARG A 104 9.95 -10.17 7.25
N ASN A 105 11.13 -10.67 7.60
CA ASN A 105 12.38 -10.03 7.15
C ASN A 105 12.46 -10.00 5.61
N PRO A 106 12.97 -8.90 5.01
CA PRO A 106 13.18 -8.82 3.57
C PRO A 106 14.26 -9.81 3.13
N SER A 107 14.10 -10.40 1.94
CA SER A 107 15.14 -11.23 1.32
C SER A 107 16.34 -10.38 0.86
N VAL A 108 17.45 -11.03 0.54
CA VAL A 108 18.65 -10.33 0.01
C VAL A 108 18.34 -9.57 -1.28
N GLU A 109 17.49 -10.14 -2.15
CA GLU A 109 17.04 -9.48 -3.39
C GLU A 109 16.16 -8.25 -3.10
N GLU A 110 15.26 -8.35 -2.13
CA GLU A 110 14.42 -7.23 -1.72
C GLU A 110 15.25 -6.11 -1.09
N GLN A 111 16.23 -6.44 -0.24
CA GLN A 111 17.16 -5.46 0.35
C GLN A 111 17.91 -4.69 -0.75
N ALA A 112 18.49 -5.41 -1.72
CA ALA A 112 19.21 -4.80 -2.84
C ALA A 112 18.30 -3.93 -3.72
N ALA A 113 17.05 -4.36 -3.96
CA ALA A 113 16.08 -3.58 -4.72
C ALA A 113 15.67 -2.28 -4.00
N ILE A 114 15.48 -2.36 -2.68
CA ILE A 114 15.15 -1.22 -1.82
C ILE A 114 16.28 -0.19 -1.86
N GLU A 115 17.53 -0.62 -1.66
CA GLU A 115 18.71 0.24 -1.73
C GLU A 115 18.84 0.92 -3.10
N ARG A 116 18.69 0.16 -4.19
CA ARG A 116 18.78 0.68 -5.56
C ARG A 116 17.68 1.69 -5.90
N SER A 117 16.51 1.57 -5.28
CA SER A 117 15.36 2.43 -5.61
C SER A 117 15.53 3.88 -5.15
N GLY A 118 16.24 4.11 -4.04
CA GLY A 118 16.29 5.42 -3.37
C GLY A 118 14.98 5.86 -2.73
N GLU A 119 13.87 5.13 -2.93
CA GLU A 119 12.53 5.42 -2.38
C GLU A 119 11.96 4.16 -1.70
N PRO A 120 12.49 3.79 -0.52
CA PRO A 120 12.21 2.50 0.10
C PRO A 120 10.71 2.32 0.39
N LEU A 121 10.04 3.36 0.88
CA LEU A 121 8.62 3.28 1.23
C LEU A 121 7.71 3.05 0.02
N ALA A 122 7.95 3.78 -1.08
CA ALA A 122 7.21 3.64 -2.32
C ALA A 122 7.39 2.24 -2.92
N LEU A 123 8.65 1.76 -3.00
CA LEU A 123 8.97 0.44 -3.53
C LEU A 123 8.31 -0.67 -2.69
N LEU A 124 8.43 -0.59 -1.36
CA LEU A 124 7.88 -1.60 -0.45
C LEU A 124 6.36 -1.71 -0.63
N MET A 125 5.62 -0.61 -0.67
CA MET A 125 4.17 -0.64 -0.89
C MET A 125 3.80 -1.10 -2.30
N ALA A 126 4.60 -0.78 -3.31
CA ALA A 126 4.39 -1.23 -4.69
C ALA A 126 4.73 -2.71 -4.90
N SER A 127 5.49 -3.34 -3.99
CA SER A 127 5.98 -4.71 -4.13
C SER A 127 4.88 -5.78 -4.03
N PRO A 128 5.06 -6.97 -4.66
CA PRO A 128 4.16 -8.10 -4.45
C PRO A 128 4.10 -8.54 -2.98
N GLY A 129 5.22 -8.49 -2.25
CA GLY A 129 5.26 -8.88 -0.83
C GLY A 129 4.28 -8.07 0.03
N PHE A 130 4.07 -6.80 -0.32
CA PHE A 130 3.09 -5.96 0.35
C PHE A 130 1.67 -6.08 -0.22
N GLN A 131 1.50 -6.31 -1.52
CA GLN A 131 0.16 -6.33 -2.14
C GLN A 131 -0.61 -7.65 -1.92
N TRP A 132 0.10 -8.74 -1.67
CA TRP A 132 -0.49 -10.05 -1.40
C TRP A 132 -0.59 -10.32 0.12
N ARG A 133 -1.51 -11.18 0.55
CA ARG A 133 -1.72 -11.60 1.96
C ARG A 133 -1.90 -13.11 2.06
#